data_AF-A0A662E7F6-F1
#
_entry.id   AF-A0A662E7F6-F1
#
_cell.length_a   1.000
_cell.length_b   1.000
_cell.length_c   1.000
_cell.angle_alpha   90.00
_cell.angle_beta   90.00
_cell.angle_gamma   90.00
#
_symmetry.space_group_name_H-M   'P 1'
#
loop_
_entity.id
_entity.type
_entity.pdbx_description
1 polymer ?
#
loop_
_entity_poly.entity_id
_entity_poly.type
_entity_poly.pdbx_seq_one_letter_code
_entity_poly.pdbx_strand_id
1 'polypeptide(L)' 'MSESATSDTAFERYVLPEIEVLLRVANSLTRNYAEAEDLVQDTLIRAYKGIDGFDGRHPRAW' A
#
# COMPACT_ATOMS: atom_id res chain seq x y z
N MET A 1 -5.23 -20.26 9.24
CA MET A 1 -3.83 -19.92 8.91
C MET A 1 -3.54 -19.83 7.40
N SER A 2 -4.51 -20.03 6.49
CA SER A 2 -4.22 -20.02 5.04
C SER A 2 -4.45 -18.66 4.34
N GLU A 3 -5.30 -17.79 4.89
CA GLU A 3 -5.60 -16.46 4.32
C GLU A 3 -4.39 -15.53 4.40
N SER A 4 -3.82 -15.35 5.60
CA SER A 4 -2.64 -14.50 5.84
C SER A 4 -1.48 -14.75 4.88
N ALA A 5 -1.17 -16.01 4.56
CA ALA A 5 -0.05 -16.34 3.66
C ALA A 5 -0.30 -15.89 2.20
N THR A 6 -1.57 -15.85 1.78
CA THR A 6 -1.97 -15.36 0.45
C THR A 6 -1.94 -13.84 0.45
N SER A 7 -2.46 -13.21 1.50
CA SER A 7 -2.39 -11.76 1.70
C SER A 7 -0.96 -11.25 1.68
N ASP A 8 -0.06 -11.93 2.40
CA ASP A 8 1.37 -11.58 2.48
C ASP A 8 2.01 -11.65 1.09
N THR A 9 1.80 -12.76 0.36
CA THR A 9 2.35 -12.92 -1.00
C THR A 9 1.82 -11.85 -1.96
N ALA A 10 0.52 -11.54 -1.90
CA ALA A 10 -0.08 -10.53 -2.77
C ALA A 10 0.40 -9.12 -2.40
N PHE A 11 0.52 -8.81 -1.11
CA PHE A 11 1.00 -7.53 -0.62
C PHE A 11 2.47 -7.30 -0.99
N GLU A 12 3.32 -8.30 -0.80
CA GLU A 12 4.72 -8.26 -1.22
C GLU A 12 4.87 -8.04 -2.72
N ARG A 13 4.01 -8.69 -3.51
CA ARG A 13 4.07 -8.62 -4.98
C ARG A 13 3.57 -7.30 -5.54
N TYR A 14 2.49 -6.75 -4.98
CA TYR A 14 1.76 -5.64 -5.60
C TYR A 14 1.86 -4.31 -4.85
N VAL A 15 2.06 -4.33 -3.53
CA VAL A 15 2.03 -3.12 -2.69
C VAL A 15 3.42 -2.67 -2.27
N LEU A 16 4.29 -3.59 -1.81
CA LEU A 16 5.65 -3.23 -1.38
C LEU A 16 6.46 -2.46 -2.45
N PRO A 17 6.43 -2.82 -3.75
CA PRO A 17 7.16 -2.07 -4.77
C PRO A 17 6.69 -0.62 -4.95
N GLU A 18 5.49 -0.29 -4.48
CA GLU A 18 4.87 1.03 -4.69
C GLU A 18 5.09 1.98 -3.51
N ILE A 19 5.67 1.54 -2.39
CA ILE A 19 5.87 2.36 -1.18
C ILE A 19 6.64 3.66 -1.48
N GLU A 20 7.71 3.60 -2.27
CA GLU A 20 8.49 4.80 -2.61
C GLU A 20 7.67 5.82 -3.40
N VAL A 21 6.84 5.34 -4.33
CA VAL A 21 5.95 6.20 -5.12
C VAL A 21 4.85 6.78 -4.24
N LEU A 22 4.26 5.98 -3.35
CA LEU A 22 3.26 6.43 -2.39
C LEU A 22 3.82 7.53 -1.49
N LEU A 23 5.04 7.36 -0.97
CA LEU A 23 5.70 8.38 -0.16
C LEU A 23 5.98 9.66 -0.93
N ARG A 24 6.44 9.56 -2.18
CA ARG A 24 6.64 10.75 -3.02
C ARG A 24 5.33 11.50 -3.28
N VAL A 25 4.24 10.77 -3.54
CA VAL A 25 2.92 11.37 -3.75
C VAL A 25 2.40 12.00 -2.46
N ALA A 26 2.45 11.28 -1.34
CA ALA A 26 2.04 11.79 -0.04
C ALA A 26 2.80 13.07 0.34
N ASN A 27 4.13 13.07 0.14
CA ASN A 27 4.96 14.26 0.39
C ASN A 27 4.59 15.45 -0.50
N SER A 28 4.16 15.22 -1.74
CA SER A 28 3.67 16.28 -2.62
C SER A 28 2.34 16.89 -2.17
N LEU A 29 1.49 16.09 -1.50
CA LEU A 29 0.18 16.49 -0.99
C LEU A 29 0.29 17.23 0.34
N THR A 30 1.06 16.70 1.29
CA THR A 30 1.16 17.24 2.66
C THR A 30 2.20 18.35 2.76
N ARG A 31 3.26 18.32 1.93
CA ARG A 31 4.46 19.17 2.08
C ARG A 31 5.10 19.08 3.47
N ASN A 32 4.85 17.98 4.17
CA ASN A 32 5.38 17.66 5.49
C ASN A 32 5.71 16.17 5.51
N TYR A 33 6.98 15.84 5.76
CA TYR A 33 7.47 14.46 5.73
C TYR A 33 6.78 13.58 6.78
N ALA A 34 6.58 14.07 8.00
CA ALA A 34 5.96 13.27 9.07
C ALA A 34 4.50 12.94 8.74
N GLU A 35 3.75 13.92 8.23
CA GLU A 35 2.36 13.69 7.78
C GLU A 35 2.29 12.81 6.54
N ALA A 36 3.28 12.88 5.64
CA ALA A 36 3.36 12.01 4.48
C ALA A 36 3.60 10.55 4.89
N GLU A 37 4.51 10.33 5.84
CA GLU A 37 4.80 9.01 6.39
C GLU A 37 3.56 8.39 7.05
N ASP A 38 2.86 9.17 7.87
CA ASP A 38 1.61 8.74 8.53
C ASP A 38 0.52 8.38 7.50
N LEU A 39 0.32 9.22 6.48
CA LEU A 39 -0.62 8.96 5.40
C LEU A 39 -0.28 7.66 4.63
N VAL A 40 1.01 7.40 4.38
CA VAL A 40 1.45 6.15 3.73
C VAL A 40 1.19 4.96 4.63
N GLN A 41 1.49 5.05 5.94
CA GLN A 41 1.23 3.96 6.88
C GLN A 41 -0.26 3.58 6.92
N ASP A 42 -1.15 4.58 7.03
CA ASP A 42 -2.60 4.38 6.97
C ASP A 42 -3.05 3.74 5.65
N THR A 43 -2.44 4.16 4.54
CA THR A 43 -2.72 3.59 3.21
C THR A 43 -2.28 2.13 3.13
N LEU A 44 -1.11 1.78 3.66
CA LEU A 44 -0.61 0.40 3.68
C LEU A 44 -1.47 -0.51 4.55
N ILE A 45 -1.95 -0.03 5.70
CA ILE A 45 -2.88 -0.77 6.56
C ILE A 45 -4.19 -1.07 5.82
N ARG A 46 -4.72 -0.09 5.06
CA ARG A 46 -5.93 -0.30 4.25
C ARG A 46 -5.68 -1.26 3.09
N ALA A 47 -4.55 -1.14 2.41
CA ALA A 47 -4.16 -2.04 1.33
C ALA A 47 -4.04 -3.48 1.84
N TYR A 48 -3.38 -3.71 2.98
CA TYR A 48 -3.24 -5.06 3.56
C TYR A 48 -4.59 -5.67 3.94
N LYS A 49 -5.53 -4.88 4.48
CA LYS A 49 -6.88 -5.35 4.80
C LYS A 49 -7.72 -5.68 3.55
N GLY A 50 -7.41 -5.08 2.40
CA GLY A 50 -8.17 -5.24 1.16
C GLY A 50 -7.54 -6.21 0.15
N ILE A 51 -6.27 -6.59 0.33
CA ILE A 51 -5.47 -7.26 -0.70
C ILE A 51 -6.02 -8.63 -1.12
N ASP A 52 -6.74 -9.32 -0.24
CA ASP A 52 -7.37 -10.61 -0.56
C ASP A 52 -8.46 -10.50 -1.64
N GLY A 53 -9.06 -9.32 -1.79
CA GLY A 53 -10.03 -9.02 -2.85
C GLY A 53 -9.42 -8.41 -4.11
N PHE A 54 -8.10 -8.18 -4.14
CA PHE A 54 -7.44 -7.55 -5.27
C PHE A 54 -7.25 -8.54 -6.42
N ASP A 55 -7.64 -8.15 -7.64
CA ASP A 55 -7.57 -9.02 -8.82
C ASP A 55 -6.17 -9.06 -9.48
N GLY A 56 -5.20 -8.34 -8.91
CA GLY A 56 -3.82 -8.27 -9.40
C GLY A 56 -3.59 -7.29 -10.55
N ARG A 57 -4.59 -6.50 -10.95
CA ARG A 57 -4.48 -5.56 -12.08
C ARG A 57 -4.45 -4.12 -11.60
N HIS A 58 -3.58 -3.32 -12.23
CA HIS A 58 -3.48 -1.88 -11.98
C HIS A 58 -3.27 -1.50 -10.49
N PRO A 59 -2.22 -1.99 -9.81
CA PRO A 59 -2.01 -1.80 -8.36
C PRO A 59 -1.89 -0.34 -7.91
N ARG A 60 -1.61 0.61 -8.83
CA ARG A 60 -1.57 2.04 -8.52
C ARG A 60 -2.94 2.73 -8.55
N ALA A 61 -3.92 2.11 -9.20
CA ALA A 61 -5.26 2.67 -9.39
C ALA A 61 -6.29 2.03 -8.45
N TRP A 62 -6.03 0.80 -8.01
CA TRP A 62 -6.77 0.10 -6.97
C TRP A 62 -6.43 0.69 -5.60
#